data_AF-A0A2V6B1R6-F1
#
_entry.id   AF-A0A2V6B1R6-F1
#
_cell.length_a   1.000
_cell.length_b   1.000
_cell.length_c   1.000
_cell.angle_alpha   90.00
_cell.angle_beta   90.00
_cell.angle_gamma   90.00
#
_symmetry.space_group_name_H-M   'P 1'
#
loop_
_entity.id
_entity.type
_entity.pdbx_description
1 polymer ?
#
loop_
_entity_poly.entity_id
_entity_poly.type
_entity_poly.pdbx_seq_one_letter_code
_entity_poly.pdbx_strand_id
1 'polypeptide(L)'
;IVARDKWSEMLARAKPEPLPASSPWLSSGHNFFLALCLTAAWVALEWTRGWLMSGFGWNGLGIALHGTWPLIQIAEFTGVAGVTFLVVFCNAILATTARRIWEETRSRAMRPHFDLTLTLVGLVAVFVFGISAVQTRPVSRRLHVALVQASVPRAEKFDVRYKQTIFDKFSRLSQIALTSTSNVDLLVWPESAMPAPVLEDQETFDFVSQIAGSNNVDVLLGVIEEESHQVYNAALLVSPENEPQLYRKVHLVPFGEFVPFRHSFPLFAKIVGDQVPEDFDAGVDFRRTDPPICSARRRFFCQRHQRRLVSTLGRFASASGQRRFSMRRKPAANGACGQHRCHMFR
;
A
#
# COMPACT_ATOMS: atom_id res chain seq x y z
N ILE A 1 37.85 -61.01 54.96
CA ILE A 1 37.45 -60.92 53.53
C ILE A 1 35.93 -61.10 53.51
N VAL A 2 35.17 -60.01 53.51
CA VAL A 2 33.70 -60.08 53.45
C VAL A 2 33.34 -60.36 52.00
N ALA A 3 32.89 -61.57 51.72
CA ALA A 3 32.37 -61.94 50.40
C ALA A 3 31.12 -61.10 50.13
N ARG A 4 31.24 -60.11 49.23
CA ARG A 4 30.05 -59.43 48.71
C ARG A 4 29.24 -60.46 47.93
N ASP A 5 28.00 -60.65 48.34
CA ASP A 5 27.07 -61.53 47.65
C ASP A 5 26.85 -60.99 46.23
N LYS A 6 27.03 -61.84 45.21
CA LYS A 6 26.84 -61.52 43.79
C LYS A 6 25.47 -60.86 43.55
N TRP A 7 24.45 -61.23 44.34
CA TRP A 7 23.13 -60.61 44.32
C TRP A 7 23.14 -59.13 44.71
N SER A 8 23.94 -58.75 45.71
CA SER A 8 24.08 -57.36 46.14
C SER A 8 24.78 -56.49 45.08
N GLU A 9 25.75 -57.05 44.33
CA GLU A 9 26.38 -56.36 43.20
C GLU A 9 25.45 -56.24 42.00
N MET A 10 24.66 -57.28 41.72
CA MET A 10 23.65 -57.23 40.66
C MET A 10 22.54 -56.20 40.97
N LEU A 11 22.08 -56.14 42.22
CA LEU A 11 21.13 -55.11 42.67
C LEU A 11 21.72 -53.71 42.65
N ALA A 12 23.02 -53.56 42.96
CA ALA A 12 23.72 -52.27 42.86
C ALA A 12 23.86 -51.81 41.40
N ARG A 13 24.08 -52.73 40.45
CA ARG A 13 24.10 -52.45 39.01
C ARG A 13 22.70 -52.22 38.43
N ALA A 14 21.67 -52.79 39.05
CA ALA A 14 20.28 -52.62 38.66
C ALA A 14 19.62 -51.37 39.27
N LYS A 15 20.30 -50.65 40.19
CA LYS A 15 19.82 -49.33 40.61
C LYS A 15 19.85 -48.42 39.37
N PRO A 16 18.69 -47.92 38.91
CA PRO A 16 18.69 -46.95 37.83
C PRO A 16 19.59 -45.79 38.25
N GLU A 17 20.47 -45.36 37.35
CA GLU A 17 21.20 -44.11 37.56
C GLU A 17 20.19 -43.03 37.98
N PRO A 18 20.53 -42.19 38.97
CA PRO A 18 19.67 -41.05 39.32
C PRO A 18 19.37 -40.32 38.01
N LEU A 19 18.07 -40.19 37.71
CA LEU A 19 17.61 -39.55 36.48
C LEU A 19 18.39 -38.24 36.31
N PRO A 20 19.04 -38.00 35.15
CA PRO A 20 19.74 -36.75 34.93
C PRO A 20 18.79 -35.60 35.23
N ALA A 21 19.31 -34.54 35.85
CA ALA A 21 18.55 -33.32 36.18
C ALA A 21 17.56 -33.04 35.05
N SER A 22 16.26 -33.06 35.38
CA SER A 22 15.19 -33.14 34.39
C SER A 22 15.44 -32.11 33.29
N SER A 23 15.76 -32.60 32.09
CA SER A 23 16.09 -31.75 30.96
C SER A 23 15.00 -30.69 30.76
N PRO A 24 15.35 -29.41 30.53
CA PRO A 24 14.36 -28.34 30.38
C PRO A 24 13.39 -28.61 29.22
N TRP A 25 13.81 -29.41 28.24
CA TRP A 25 13.04 -29.78 27.05
C TRP A 25 11.92 -30.78 27.33
N LEU A 26 11.92 -31.45 28.49
CA LEU A 26 10.88 -32.40 28.91
C LEU A 26 9.63 -31.72 29.50
N SER A 27 9.64 -30.40 29.66
CA SER A 27 8.52 -29.61 30.18
C SER A 27 7.79 -28.89 29.05
N SER A 28 6.52 -29.25 28.82
CA SER A 28 5.66 -28.56 27.84
C SER A 28 5.58 -27.05 28.11
N GLY A 29 5.51 -26.65 29.38
CA GLY A 29 5.43 -25.24 29.77
C GLY A 29 6.70 -24.47 29.42
N HIS A 30 7.87 -25.09 29.58
CA HIS A 30 9.14 -24.47 29.20
C HIS A 30 9.26 -24.32 27.68
N ASN A 31 8.91 -25.35 26.91
CA ASN A 31 8.92 -25.30 25.45
C ASN A 31 7.96 -24.22 24.91
N PHE A 32 6.75 -24.15 25.47
CA PHE A 32 5.76 -23.15 25.08
C PHE A 32 6.24 -21.73 25.40
N PHE A 33 6.79 -21.50 26.59
CA PHE A 33 7.36 -20.21 26.97
C PHE A 33 8.55 -19.82 26.08
N LEU A 34 9.44 -20.76 25.79
CA LEU A 34 10.55 -20.55 24.86
C LEU A 34 10.06 -20.15 23.46
N ALA A 35 9.05 -20.86 22.93
CA ALA A 35 8.44 -20.54 21.64
C ALA A 35 7.81 -19.14 21.64
N LEU A 36 7.14 -18.73 22.71
CA LEU A 36 6.60 -17.37 22.86
C LEU A 36 7.71 -16.32 22.85
N CYS A 37 8.77 -16.50 23.64
CA CYS A 37 9.90 -15.57 23.70
C CYS A 37 10.60 -15.45 22.34
N LEU A 38 10.88 -16.57 21.67
CA LEU A 38 11.52 -16.58 20.35
C LEU A 38 10.66 -15.86 19.31
N THR A 39 9.36 -16.14 19.32
CA THR A 39 8.41 -15.54 18.38
C THR A 39 8.27 -14.04 18.62
N ALA A 40 8.13 -13.62 19.88
CA ALA A 40 8.06 -12.21 20.24
C ALA A 40 9.34 -11.46 19.84
N ALA A 41 10.51 -12.06 20.06
CA ALA A 41 11.79 -11.48 19.63
C ALA A 41 11.87 -11.36 18.10
N TRP A 42 11.41 -12.37 17.35
CA TRP A 42 11.39 -12.32 15.89
C TRP A 42 10.45 -11.24 15.35
N VAL A 43 9.23 -11.15 15.88
CA VAL A 43 8.27 -10.11 15.48
C VAL A 43 8.80 -8.72 15.83
N ALA A 44 9.41 -8.54 17.00
CA ALA A 44 10.05 -7.29 17.38
C ALA A 44 11.21 -6.93 16.46
N LEU A 45 11.99 -7.91 16.00
CA LEU A 45 13.05 -7.70 15.02
C LEU A 45 12.48 -7.27 13.65
N GLU A 46 11.45 -7.94 13.15
CA GLU A 46 10.79 -7.54 11.89
C GLU A 46 10.19 -6.14 11.99
N TRP A 47 9.55 -5.82 13.12
CA TRP A 47 8.98 -4.50 13.38
C TRP A 47 10.05 -3.42 13.44
N THR A 48 11.11 -3.62 14.21
CA THR A 48 12.20 -2.64 14.34
C THR A 48 12.92 -2.45 13.01
N ARG A 49 13.16 -3.51 12.25
CA ARG A 49 13.70 -3.43 10.88
C ARG A 49 12.78 -2.66 9.92
N GLY A 50 11.47 -2.78 10.08
CA GLY A 50 10.48 -2.05 9.28
C GLY A 50 10.35 -0.57 9.60
N TRP A 51 10.94 -0.10 10.71
CA TRP A 51 10.79 1.29 11.18
C TRP A 51 12.12 2.05 11.29
N LEU A 52 13.18 1.36 11.72
CA LEU A 52 14.48 1.97 11.99
C LEU A 52 15.13 2.45 10.68
N MET A 53 15.72 3.66 10.70
CA MET A 53 16.41 4.28 9.55
C MET A 53 15.55 4.26 8.28
N SER A 54 14.44 5.00 8.31
CA SER A 54 13.35 5.00 7.33
C SER A 54 12.63 3.67 7.11
N GLY A 55 13.12 2.56 7.67
CA GLY A 55 12.46 1.28 7.61
C GLY A 55 12.74 0.52 6.31
N PHE A 56 13.05 -0.76 6.46
CA PHE A 56 13.21 -1.68 5.33
C PHE A 56 12.47 -2.98 5.63
N GLY A 57 11.14 -2.94 5.53
CA GLY A 57 10.23 -4.06 5.84
C GLY A 57 10.18 -5.19 4.80
N TRP A 58 11.20 -5.32 3.93
CA TRP A 58 11.20 -6.27 2.83
C TRP A 58 11.25 -7.73 3.32
N ASN A 59 10.59 -8.67 2.63
CA ASN A 59 10.63 -10.12 2.94
C ASN A 59 10.29 -10.49 4.41
N GLY A 60 9.24 -9.92 4.99
CA GLY A 60 8.71 -10.41 6.28
C GLY A 60 8.17 -11.84 6.15
N LEU A 61 8.36 -12.68 7.17
CA LEU A 61 8.03 -14.10 7.10
C LEU A 61 6.54 -14.36 6.87
N GLY A 62 5.66 -13.52 7.45
CA GLY A 62 4.22 -13.62 7.24
C GLY A 62 3.77 -13.48 5.78
N ILE A 63 4.56 -12.81 4.93
CA ILE A 63 4.26 -12.65 3.49
C ILE A 63 4.35 -13.99 2.75
N ALA A 64 5.13 -14.94 3.25
CA ALA A 64 5.23 -16.28 2.67
C ALA A 64 3.86 -17.00 2.64
N LEU A 65 2.94 -16.65 3.53
CA LEU A 65 1.60 -17.23 3.60
C LEU A 65 0.54 -16.49 2.75
N HIS A 66 0.90 -15.51 1.93
CA HIS A 66 -0.08 -14.71 1.15
C HIS A 66 -1.03 -15.57 0.29
N GLY A 67 -0.59 -16.71 -0.23
CA GLY A 67 -1.42 -17.64 -1.01
C GLY A 67 -2.34 -18.54 -0.16
N THR A 68 -2.15 -18.58 1.17
CA THR A 68 -2.92 -19.39 2.10
C THR A 68 -3.99 -18.54 2.78
N TRP A 69 -5.02 -18.19 2.00
CA TRP A 69 -6.08 -17.25 2.38
C TRP A 69 -6.70 -17.47 3.77
N PRO A 70 -7.00 -18.72 4.22
CA PRO A 70 -7.58 -18.90 5.55
C PRO A 70 -6.63 -18.48 6.68
N LEU A 71 -5.33 -18.75 6.58
CA LEU A 71 -4.40 -18.46 7.68
C LEU A 71 -4.07 -16.98 7.82
N ILE A 72 -4.17 -16.21 6.73
CA ILE A 72 -3.82 -14.78 6.74
C ILE A 72 -4.93 -13.87 7.26
N GLN A 73 -6.16 -14.37 7.47
CA GLN A 73 -7.28 -13.53 7.92
C GLN A 73 -7.05 -12.90 9.30
N ILE A 74 -6.19 -13.50 10.13
CA ILE A 74 -5.78 -12.92 11.42
C ILE A 74 -5.06 -11.57 11.27
N ALA A 75 -4.57 -11.25 10.06
CA ALA A 75 -3.95 -9.96 9.75
C ALA A 75 -4.93 -8.78 9.85
N GLU A 76 -6.25 -9.01 9.82
CA GLU A 76 -7.24 -7.95 10.08
C GLU A 76 -7.06 -7.31 11.47
N PHE A 77 -6.70 -8.11 12.48
CA PHE A 77 -6.52 -7.63 13.85
C PHE A 77 -5.07 -7.28 14.20
N THR A 78 -4.13 -8.03 13.64
CA THR A 78 -2.72 -8.02 14.07
C THR A 78 -1.77 -7.49 13.01
N GLY A 79 -2.28 -7.19 11.81
CA GLY A 79 -1.45 -6.97 10.63
C GLY A 79 -0.61 -8.20 10.27
N VAL A 80 0.40 -7.99 9.43
CA VAL A 80 1.33 -9.07 9.03
C VAL A 80 2.11 -9.65 10.21
N ALA A 81 2.25 -8.89 11.31
CA ALA A 81 2.99 -9.31 12.50
C ALA A 81 2.40 -10.56 13.16
N GLY A 82 1.07 -10.70 13.23
CA GLY A 82 0.44 -11.91 13.78
C GLY A 82 0.58 -13.12 12.85
N VAL A 83 0.68 -12.91 11.54
CA VAL A 83 0.97 -13.98 10.58
C VAL A 83 2.41 -14.46 10.74
N THR A 84 3.38 -13.53 10.86
CA THR A 84 4.76 -13.88 11.23
C THR A 84 4.79 -14.63 12.56
N PHE A 85 4.05 -14.16 13.56
CA PHE A 85 3.96 -14.80 14.87
C PHE A 85 3.53 -16.27 14.72
N LEU A 86 2.45 -16.54 13.98
CA LEU A 86 1.94 -17.89 13.77
C LEU A 86 3.01 -18.80 13.14
N VAL A 87 3.71 -18.32 12.10
CA VAL A 87 4.74 -19.11 11.41
C VAL A 87 5.89 -19.46 12.35
N VAL A 88 6.47 -18.46 13.03
CA VAL A 88 7.63 -18.69 13.91
C VAL A 88 7.21 -19.54 15.10
N PHE A 89 6.05 -19.28 15.70
CA PHE A 89 5.54 -20.03 16.85
C PHE A 89 5.32 -21.51 16.52
N CYS A 90 4.63 -21.82 15.42
CA CYS A 90 4.43 -23.21 15.00
C CYS A 90 5.77 -23.91 14.70
N ASN A 91 6.70 -23.26 14.02
CA ASN A 91 8.02 -23.84 13.74
C ASN A 91 8.85 -24.05 15.02
N ALA A 92 8.79 -23.13 15.98
CA ALA A 92 9.45 -23.25 17.27
C ALA A 92 8.91 -24.46 18.04
N ILE A 93 7.59 -24.60 18.13
CA ILE A 93 6.93 -25.74 18.79
C ILE A 93 7.27 -27.06 18.10
N LEU A 94 7.30 -27.10 16.77
CA LEU A 94 7.70 -28.30 16.02
C LEU A 94 9.15 -28.69 16.35
N ALA A 95 10.07 -27.72 16.38
CA ALA A 95 11.48 -27.96 16.72
C ALA A 95 11.66 -28.43 18.16
N THR A 96 11.00 -27.79 19.14
CA THR A 96 11.07 -28.21 20.55
C THR A 96 10.43 -29.58 20.76
N THR A 97 9.35 -29.88 20.05
CA THR A 97 8.70 -31.20 20.12
C THR A 97 9.59 -32.29 19.55
N ALA A 98 10.22 -32.07 18.40
CA ALA A 98 11.16 -33.02 17.80
C ALA A 98 12.34 -33.32 18.75
N ARG A 99 12.90 -32.27 19.37
CA ARG A 99 13.95 -32.42 20.38
C ARG A 99 13.48 -33.19 21.61
N ARG A 100 12.27 -32.91 22.08
CA ARG A 100 11.69 -33.60 23.23
C ARG A 100 11.47 -35.08 22.94
N ILE A 101 10.92 -35.43 21.78
CA ILE A 101 10.73 -36.84 21.36
C ILE A 101 12.06 -37.60 21.35
N TRP A 102 13.14 -36.96 20.88
CA TRP A 102 14.49 -37.55 20.94
C TRP A 102 14.90 -37.88 22.37
N GLU A 103 14.73 -36.93 23.31
CA GLU A 103 15.11 -37.11 24.71
C GLU A 103 14.22 -38.13 25.45
N GLU A 104 12.92 -38.16 25.15
CA GLU A 104 11.98 -39.16 25.68
C GLU A 104 12.33 -40.58 25.20
N THR A 105 12.75 -40.72 23.93
CA THR A 105 13.23 -42.00 23.38
C THR A 105 14.46 -42.51 24.12
N ARG A 106 15.40 -41.62 24.45
CA ARG A 106 16.63 -41.96 25.20
C ARG A 106 16.34 -42.30 26.67
N SER A 107 15.39 -41.60 27.29
CA SER A 107 15.03 -41.77 28.71
C SER A 107 13.94 -42.81 28.96
N ARG A 108 13.30 -43.34 27.91
CA ARG A 108 12.16 -44.29 27.94
C ARG A 108 10.97 -43.79 28.78
N ALA A 109 10.84 -42.48 28.95
CA ALA A 109 9.76 -41.85 29.69
C ALA A 109 8.95 -40.96 28.74
N MET A 110 7.82 -41.48 28.24
CA MET A 110 6.90 -40.71 27.41
C MET A 110 6.04 -39.78 28.27
N ARG A 111 5.90 -38.53 27.85
CA ARG A 111 5.07 -37.53 28.54
C ARG A 111 4.10 -36.86 27.56
N PRO A 112 2.92 -36.40 28.00
CA PRO A 112 1.98 -35.72 27.10
C PRO A 112 2.55 -34.42 26.51
N HIS A 113 2.38 -34.22 25.20
CA HIS A 113 2.82 -33.04 24.45
C HIS A 113 1.75 -31.95 24.40
N PHE A 114 1.35 -31.42 25.56
CA PHE A 114 0.33 -30.36 25.65
C PHE A 114 0.68 -29.10 24.86
N ASP A 115 1.98 -28.79 24.72
CA ASP A 115 2.52 -27.71 23.90
C ASP A 115 2.14 -27.87 22.41
N LEU A 116 2.33 -29.07 21.85
CA LEU A 116 1.93 -29.37 20.49
C LEU A 116 0.41 -29.35 20.33
N THR A 117 -0.33 -29.99 21.24
CA THR A 117 -1.79 -30.07 21.17
C THR A 117 -2.43 -28.67 21.20
N LEU A 118 -2.00 -27.81 22.12
CA LEU A 118 -2.51 -26.44 22.23
C LEU A 118 -2.21 -25.63 20.97
N THR A 119 -1.00 -25.79 20.42
CA THR A 119 -0.59 -25.11 19.18
C THR A 119 -1.43 -25.57 17.99
N LEU A 120 -1.71 -26.87 17.87
CA LEU A 120 -2.55 -27.41 16.81
C LEU A 120 -3.99 -26.93 16.94
N VAL A 121 -4.56 -26.91 18.16
CA VAL A 121 -5.90 -26.36 18.41
C VAL A 121 -5.96 -24.88 18.01
N GLY A 122 -4.95 -24.09 18.37
CA GLY A 122 -4.84 -22.69 17.96
C GLY A 122 -4.76 -22.52 16.44
N LEU A 123 -3.95 -23.32 15.77
CA LEU A 123 -3.83 -23.30 14.31
C LEU A 123 -5.14 -23.67 13.60
N VAL A 124 -5.83 -24.70 14.10
CA VAL A 124 -7.16 -25.09 13.60
C VAL A 124 -8.17 -23.97 13.84
N ALA A 125 -8.14 -23.31 15.00
CA ALA A 125 -9.02 -22.19 15.29
C ALA A 125 -8.79 -21.01 14.32
N VAL A 126 -7.53 -20.64 14.06
CA VAL A 126 -7.19 -19.60 13.07
C VAL A 126 -7.65 -19.99 11.67
N PHE A 127 -7.46 -21.25 11.29
CA PHE A 127 -7.89 -21.75 9.99
C PHE A 127 -9.41 -21.73 9.82
N VAL A 128 -10.16 -22.20 10.83
CA VAL A 128 -11.64 -22.20 10.83
C VAL A 128 -12.18 -20.77 10.81
N PHE A 129 -11.62 -19.88 11.63
CA PHE A 129 -11.93 -18.46 11.60
C PHE A 129 -11.70 -17.88 10.19
N GLY A 130 -10.56 -18.20 9.58
CA GLY A 130 -10.21 -17.73 8.26
C GLY A 130 -11.16 -18.17 7.15
N ILE A 131 -11.61 -19.42 7.18
CA ILE A 131 -12.65 -19.91 6.27
C ILE A 131 -13.93 -19.10 6.44
N SER A 132 -14.37 -18.90 7.68
CA SER A 132 -15.58 -18.14 7.98
C SER A 132 -15.48 -16.69 7.52
N ALA A 133 -14.36 -16.02 7.78
CA ALA A 133 -14.12 -14.64 7.36
C ALA A 133 -14.16 -14.48 5.84
N VAL A 134 -13.52 -15.38 5.08
CA VAL A 134 -13.51 -15.33 3.60
C VAL A 134 -14.91 -15.54 3.00
N GLN A 135 -15.75 -16.35 3.64
CA GLN A 135 -17.12 -16.60 3.20
C GLN A 135 -18.07 -15.43 3.52
N THR A 136 -17.78 -14.68 4.59
CA THR A 136 -18.63 -13.59 5.07
C THR A 136 -18.24 -12.28 4.39
N ARG A 137 -18.66 -12.09 3.15
CA ARG A 137 -18.37 -10.85 2.40
C ARG A 137 -19.36 -9.75 2.76
N PRO A 138 -18.92 -8.57 3.23
CA PRO A 138 -19.83 -7.44 3.42
C PRO A 138 -20.41 -7.02 2.07
N VAL A 139 -21.63 -6.46 2.11
CA VAL A 139 -22.27 -5.92 0.90
C VAL A 139 -21.42 -4.76 0.38
N SER A 140 -20.84 -4.92 -0.81
CA SER A 140 -20.01 -3.92 -1.46
C SER A 140 -20.58 -3.51 -2.81
N ARG A 141 -20.41 -2.25 -3.20
CA ARG A 141 -20.68 -1.80 -4.57
C ARG A 141 -19.57 -2.32 -5.49
N ARG A 142 -19.94 -2.93 -6.61
CA ARG A 142 -18.97 -3.32 -7.65
C ARG A 142 -18.47 -2.06 -8.37
N LEU A 143 -17.16 -1.94 -8.50
CA LEU A 143 -16.49 -0.87 -9.24
C LEU A 143 -15.76 -1.50 -10.44
N HIS A 144 -15.99 -0.99 -11.64
CA HIS A 144 -15.21 -1.40 -12.81
C HIS A 144 -14.00 -0.50 -12.98
N VAL A 145 -12.82 -1.07 -12.79
CA VAL A 145 -11.54 -0.36 -12.86
C VAL A 145 -10.75 -0.85 -14.05
N ALA A 146 -10.33 0.07 -14.91
CA ALA A 146 -9.43 -0.20 -16.03
C ALA A 146 -8.00 0.23 -15.66
N LEU A 147 -7.05 -0.71 -15.72
CA LEU A 147 -5.63 -0.45 -15.46
C LEU A 147 -4.88 -0.39 -16.80
N VAL A 148 -4.17 0.71 -17.05
CA VAL A 148 -3.39 0.89 -18.29
C VAL A 148 -1.91 0.76 -17.99
N GLN A 149 -1.24 -0.21 -18.63
CA GLN A 149 0.20 -0.41 -18.50
C GLN A 149 0.90 -0.15 -19.83
N ALA A 150 1.37 1.08 -20.03
CA ALA A 150 1.99 1.52 -21.29
C ALA A 150 3.41 0.96 -21.53
N SER A 151 4.04 0.37 -20.50
CA SER A 151 5.39 -0.21 -20.57
C SER A 151 6.43 0.72 -21.21
N VAL A 152 6.43 1.99 -20.81
CA VAL A 152 7.39 3.00 -21.31
C VAL A 152 8.79 2.72 -20.76
N PRO A 153 9.83 2.61 -21.60
CA PRO A 153 11.21 2.44 -21.15
C PRO A 153 11.68 3.59 -20.24
N ARG A 154 12.46 3.27 -19.20
CA ARG A 154 12.95 4.28 -18.23
C ARG A 154 13.72 5.42 -18.90
N ALA A 155 14.52 5.13 -19.92
CA ALA A 155 15.31 6.11 -20.65
C ALA A 155 14.47 7.11 -21.46
N GLU A 156 13.24 6.74 -21.85
CA GLU A 156 12.33 7.58 -22.62
C GLU A 156 11.35 8.37 -21.74
N LYS A 157 11.18 7.92 -20.48
CA LYS A 157 10.07 8.34 -19.60
C LYS A 157 10.00 9.84 -19.35
N PHE A 158 11.15 10.50 -19.22
CA PHE A 158 11.25 11.94 -18.94
C PHE A 158 11.85 12.73 -20.11
N ASP A 159 11.96 12.10 -21.29
CA ASP A 159 12.50 12.75 -22.47
C ASP A 159 11.36 13.34 -23.32
N VAL A 160 11.39 14.67 -23.48
CA VAL A 160 10.39 15.44 -24.21
C VAL A 160 10.21 14.94 -25.66
N ARG A 161 11.26 14.37 -26.27
CA ARG A 161 11.19 13.80 -27.63
C ARG A 161 10.18 12.65 -27.75
N TYR A 162 9.91 11.96 -26.65
CA TYR A 162 8.99 10.83 -26.60
C TYR A 162 7.59 11.23 -26.09
N LYS A 163 7.35 12.52 -25.77
CA LYS A 163 6.08 13.00 -25.21
C LYS A 163 4.88 12.57 -26.05
N GLN A 164 4.90 12.82 -27.35
CA GLN A 164 3.80 12.44 -28.23
C GLN A 164 3.61 10.92 -28.30
N THR A 165 4.70 10.15 -28.40
CA THR A 165 4.65 8.68 -28.41
C THR A 165 4.02 8.13 -27.12
N ILE A 166 4.32 8.74 -25.97
CA ILE A 166 3.72 8.37 -24.68
C ILE A 166 2.23 8.72 -24.66
N PHE A 167 1.84 9.91 -25.11
CA PHE A 167 0.43 10.31 -25.21
C PHE A 167 -0.36 9.35 -26.11
N ASP A 168 0.18 9.01 -27.29
CA ASP A 168 -0.47 8.11 -28.23
C ASP A 168 -0.65 6.70 -27.62
N LYS A 169 0.36 6.20 -26.91
CA LYS A 169 0.27 4.92 -26.18
C LYS A 169 -0.83 4.96 -25.12
N PHE A 170 -0.85 5.96 -24.25
CA PHE A 170 -1.87 6.08 -23.20
C PHE A 170 -3.26 6.27 -23.77
N SER A 171 -3.41 7.11 -24.79
CA SER A 171 -4.69 7.32 -25.48
C SER A 171 -5.21 6.02 -26.08
N ARG A 172 -4.39 5.32 -26.87
CA ARG A 172 -4.76 4.05 -27.51
C ARG A 172 -5.15 2.98 -26.49
N LEU A 173 -4.31 2.76 -25.47
CA LEU A 173 -4.57 1.73 -24.47
C LEU A 173 -5.78 2.06 -23.61
N SER A 174 -5.98 3.34 -23.27
CA SER A 174 -7.18 3.79 -22.56
C SER A 174 -8.44 3.56 -23.40
N GLN A 175 -8.41 3.89 -24.69
CA GLN A 175 -9.54 3.62 -25.58
C GLN A 175 -9.86 2.12 -25.68
N ILE A 176 -8.84 1.26 -25.81
CA ILE A 176 -9.04 -0.20 -25.81
C ILE A 176 -9.68 -0.65 -24.49
N ALA A 177 -9.20 -0.16 -23.36
CA ALA A 177 -9.74 -0.54 -22.04
C ALA A 177 -11.20 -0.07 -21.84
N LEU A 178 -11.51 1.17 -22.25
CA LEU A 178 -12.84 1.78 -22.11
C LEU A 178 -13.87 1.21 -23.09
N THR A 179 -13.43 0.69 -24.25
CA THR A 179 -14.33 0.08 -25.25
C THR A 179 -14.53 -1.41 -25.04
N SER A 180 -13.55 -2.10 -24.45
CA SER A 180 -13.63 -3.55 -24.18
C SER A 180 -14.51 -3.90 -22.99
N THR A 181 -14.72 -2.96 -22.06
CA THR A 181 -15.57 -3.15 -20.88
C THR A 181 -16.59 -2.02 -20.80
N SER A 182 -17.88 -2.36 -20.74
CA SER A 182 -18.92 -1.35 -20.54
C SER A 182 -18.90 -0.81 -19.11
N ASN A 183 -19.21 0.49 -18.97
CA ASN A 183 -19.35 1.18 -17.68
C ASN A 183 -18.09 1.09 -16.80
N VAL A 184 -16.93 1.50 -17.34
CA VAL A 184 -15.73 1.72 -16.51
C VAL A 184 -15.96 2.93 -15.62
N ASP A 185 -15.86 2.74 -14.30
CA ASP A 185 -16.01 3.82 -13.32
C ASP A 185 -14.68 4.58 -13.10
N LEU A 186 -13.55 3.88 -13.18
CA LEU A 186 -12.22 4.43 -12.90
C LEU A 186 -11.18 3.90 -13.89
N LEU A 187 -10.45 4.82 -14.52
CA LEU A 187 -9.27 4.55 -15.33
C LEU A 187 -8.01 4.86 -14.51
N VAL A 188 -7.09 3.92 -14.40
CA VAL A 188 -5.88 4.04 -13.59
C VAL A 188 -4.64 3.95 -14.48
N TRP A 189 -3.81 4.97 -14.40
CA TRP A 189 -2.49 5.04 -15.02
C TRP A 189 -1.40 4.92 -13.94
N PRO A 190 -0.21 4.39 -14.29
CA PRO A 190 0.82 4.07 -13.31
C PRO A 190 1.53 5.33 -12.78
N GLU A 191 2.50 5.10 -11.91
CA GLU A 191 3.36 6.13 -11.35
C GLU A 191 4.17 6.89 -12.41
N SER A 192 4.17 8.23 -12.31
CA SER A 192 4.77 9.16 -13.27
C SER A 192 4.39 8.79 -14.72
N ALA A 193 3.10 8.68 -14.99
CA ALA A 193 2.59 8.26 -16.30
C ALA A 193 2.96 9.24 -17.42
N MET A 194 3.04 10.53 -17.08
CA MET A 194 3.31 11.61 -18.02
C MET A 194 4.78 12.07 -17.94
N PRO A 195 5.37 12.49 -19.07
CA PRO A 195 6.76 12.92 -19.14
C PRO A 195 7.01 14.34 -18.59
N ALA A 196 5.95 15.10 -18.32
CA ALA A 196 5.99 16.45 -17.79
C ALA A 196 5.08 16.59 -16.57
N PRO A 197 5.35 17.56 -15.67
CA PRO A 197 4.49 17.87 -14.53
C PRO A 197 3.08 18.26 -15.00
N VAL A 198 2.07 17.47 -14.58
CA VAL A 198 0.73 17.49 -15.21
C VAL A 198 -0.04 18.76 -14.87
N LEU A 199 0.17 19.35 -13.70
CA LEU A 199 -0.57 20.55 -13.29
C LEU A 199 0.06 21.82 -13.88
N GLU A 200 1.35 21.78 -14.18
CA GLU A 200 2.15 22.90 -14.65
C GLU A 200 2.16 22.97 -16.19
N ASP A 201 2.18 21.82 -16.87
CA ASP A 201 2.10 21.72 -18.33
C ASP A 201 0.65 21.63 -18.83
N GLN A 202 0.16 22.73 -19.39
CA GLN A 202 -1.23 22.86 -19.85
C GLN A 202 -1.60 21.81 -20.91
N GLU A 203 -0.68 21.48 -21.82
CA GLU A 203 -0.90 20.47 -22.85
C GLU A 203 -1.14 19.09 -22.24
N THR A 204 -0.31 18.69 -21.28
CA THR A 204 -0.47 17.42 -20.56
C THR A 204 -1.76 17.40 -19.74
N PHE A 205 -2.09 18.50 -19.04
CA PHE A 205 -3.35 18.60 -18.31
C PHE A 205 -4.57 18.45 -19.21
N ASP A 206 -4.55 19.13 -20.36
CA ASP A 206 -5.65 19.09 -21.33
C ASP A 206 -5.79 17.71 -21.96
N PHE A 207 -4.68 17.02 -22.23
CA PHE A 207 -4.69 15.63 -22.69
C PHE A 207 -5.39 14.70 -21.69
N VAL A 208 -5.00 14.74 -20.41
CA VAL A 208 -5.63 13.92 -19.35
C VAL A 208 -7.11 14.28 -19.20
N SER A 209 -7.41 15.59 -19.15
CA SER A 209 -8.78 16.10 -19.03
C SER A 209 -9.66 15.72 -20.22
N GLN A 210 -9.09 15.63 -21.42
CA GLN A 210 -9.81 15.19 -22.62
C GLN A 210 -10.16 13.71 -22.53
N ILE A 211 -9.24 12.86 -22.05
CA ILE A 211 -9.52 11.44 -21.84
C ILE A 211 -10.64 11.26 -20.81
N ALA A 212 -10.56 11.94 -19.67
CA ALA A 212 -11.59 11.91 -18.64
C ALA A 212 -12.94 12.40 -19.17
N GLY A 213 -12.96 13.59 -19.76
CA GLY A 213 -14.19 14.26 -20.20
C GLY A 213 -14.86 13.65 -21.43
N SER A 214 -14.09 13.09 -22.38
CA SER A 214 -14.67 12.49 -23.59
C SER A 214 -15.31 11.13 -23.34
N ASN A 215 -14.81 10.42 -22.33
CA ASN A 215 -15.29 9.08 -21.97
C ASN A 215 -16.19 9.09 -20.72
N ASN A 216 -16.37 10.26 -20.11
CA ASN A 216 -17.11 10.45 -18.86
C ASN A 216 -16.65 9.48 -17.76
N VAL A 217 -15.33 9.41 -17.54
CA VAL A 217 -14.67 8.49 -16.61
C VAL A 217 -13.71 9.25 -15.70
N ASP A 218 -13.57 8.81 -14.45
CA ASP A 218 -12.54 9.32 -13.55
C ASP A 218 -11.17 8.74 -13.91
N VAL A 219 -10.13 9.58 -13.93
CA VAL A 219 -8.76 9.16 -14.26
C VAL A 219 -7.85 9.39 -13.06
N LEU A 220 -7.32 8.30 -12.49
CA LEU A 220 -6.29 8.33 -11.45
C LEU A 220 -4.93 8.04 -12.09
N LEU A 221 -3.97 8.95 -11.95
CA LEU A 221 -2.64 8.82 -12.53
C LEU A 221 -1.56 9.26 -11.56
N GLY A 222 -0.39 8.64 -11.65
CA GLY A 222 0.80 9.16 -10.97
C GLY A 222 1.41 10.30 -11.77
N VAL A 223 1.76 11.39 -11.07
CA VAL A 223 2.29 12.63 -11.64
C VAL A 223 3.51 13.08 -10.85
N ILE A 224 4.36 13.87 -11.50
CA ILE A 224 5.27 14.78 -10.80
C ILE A 224 4.50 16.08 -10.63
N GLU A 225 4.58 16.67 -9.45
CA GLU A 225 3.97 17.96 -9.12
C GLU A 225 5.04 18.90 -8.58
N GLU A 226 5.02 20.15 -9.06
CA GLU A 226 6.02 21.16 -8.73
C GLU A 226 5.35 22.38 -8.10
N GLU A 227 5.53 22.57 -6.80
CA GLU A 227 4.99 23.71 -6.07
C GLU A 227 6.11 24.48 -5.39
N SER A 228 6.28 25.77 -5.74
CA SER A 228 7.17 26.69 -5.02
C SER A 228 8.61 26.16 -4.82
N HIS A 229 9.19 25.56 -5.86
CA HIS A 229 10.51 24.89 -5.85
C HIS A 229 10.59 23.57 -5.09
N GLN A 230 9.45 23.01 -4.67
CA GLN A 230 9.36 21.67 -4.12
C GLN A 230 8.84 20.71 -5.19
N VAL A 231 9.38 19.50 -5.21
CA VAL A 231 9.04 18.49 -6.22
C VAL A 231 8.44 17.28 -5.50
N TYR A 232 7.24 16.89 -5.89
CA TYR A 232 6.53 15.78 -5.26
C TYR A 232 6.26 14.66 -6.25
N ASN A 233 6.45 13.43 -5.79
CA ASN A 233 5.85 12.25 -6.41
C ASN A 233 4.41 12.16 -5.92
N ALA A 234 3.44 12.29 -6.82
CA ALA A 234 2.05 12.45 -6.45
C ALA A 234 1.11 11.54 -7.25
N ALA A 235 -0.09 11.33 -6.73
CA ALA A 235 -1.22 10.77 -7.45
C ALA A 235 -2.28 11.86 -7.64
N LEU A 236 -2.71 12.06 -8.89
CA LEU A 236 -3.72 13.02 -9.28
C LEU A 236 -4.98 12.26 -9.70
N LEU A 237 -6.14 12.69 -9.21
CA LEU A 237 -7.45 12.25 -9.69
C LEU A 237 -8.05 13.38 -10.52
N VAL A 238 -8.35 13.11 -11.78
CA VAL A 238 -9.03 14.01 -12.71
C VAL A 238 -10.42 13.46 -13.01
N SER A 239 -11.43 14.24 -12.65
CA SER A 239 -12.84 13.91 -12.91
C SER A 239 -13.44 14.84 -13.98
N PRO A 240 -14.46 14.41 -14.73
CA PRO A 240 -15.13 15.27 -15.72
C PRO A 240 -15.85 16.50 -15.11
N GLU A 241 -16.35 16.36 -13.88
CA GLU A 241 -17.24 17.35 -13.23
C GLU A 241 -16.66 17.97 -11.96
N ASN A 242 -15.68 17.31 -11.33
CA ASN A 242 -15.09 17.77 -10.07
C ASN A 242 -13.73 18.43 -10.30
N GLU A 243 -13.33 19.30 -9.38
CA GLU A 243 -11.96 19.79 -9.33
C GLU A 243 -11.00 18.60 -9.12
N PRO A 244 -9.80 18.64 -9.71
CA PRO A 244 -8.81 17.58 -9.52
C PRO A 244 -8.47 17.39 -8.04
N GLN A 245 -8.10 16.19 -7.62
CA GLN A 245 -7.68 15.90 -6.24
C GLN A 245 -6.27 15.34 -6.23
N LEU A 246 -5.43 15.79 -5.29
CA LEU A 246 -4.01 15.46 -5.25
C LEU A 246 -3.68 14.67 -3.98
N TYR A 247 -2.78 13.69 -4.09
CA TYR A 247 -2.12 13.02 -2.98
C TYR A 247 -0.61 13.04 -3.20
N ARG A 248 0.15 13.61 -2.26
CA ARG A 248 1.63 13.63 -2.30
C ARG A 248 2.16 12.42 -1.53
N LYS A 249 3.15 11.72 -2.10
CA LYS A 249 3.76 10.54 -1.48
C LYS A 249 4.42 10.94 -0.16
N VAL A 250 3.98 10.31 0.93
CA VAL A 250 4.46 10.61 2.30
C VAL A 250 5.77 9.90 2.62
N HIS A 251 5.86 8.61 2.28
CA HIS A 251 7.03 7.80 2.59
C HIS A 251 7.90 7.61 1.35
N LEU A 252 9.02 8.34 1.31
CA LEU A 252 9.94 8.33 0.19
C LEU A 252 10.95 7.18 0.31
N VAL A 253 11.40 6.68 -0.84
CA VAL A 253 12.42 5.63 -0.90
C VAL A 253 13.82 6.25 -0.74
N PRO A 254 14.58 5.91 0.31
CA PRO A 254 15.97 6.36 0.44
C PRO A 254 16.82 5.88 -0.72
N PHE A 255 17.72 6.73 -1.21
CA PHE A 255 18.62 6.49 -2.34
C PHE A 255 17.93 6.26 -3.70
N GLY A 256 16.60 6.30 -3.74
CA GLY A 256 15.82 6.29 -4.98
C GLY A 256 15.13 7.63 -5.24
N GLU A 257 14.55 8.23 -4.21
CA GLU A 257 13.79 9.49 -4.29
C GLU A 257 14.43 10.63 -3.51
N PHE A 258 15.28 10.32 -2.52
CA PHE A 258 16.06 11.32 -1.80
C PHE A 258 17.37 10.71 -1.27
N VAL A 259 18.37 11.55 -1.00
CA VAL A 259 19.63 11.11 -0.38
C VAL A 259 19.65 11.47 1.12
N PRO A 260 19.57 10.50 2.04
CA PRO A 260 19.78 10.74 3.47
C PRO A 260 21.10 11.47 3.74
N PHE A 261 21.06 12.50 4.61
CA PHE A 261 22.22 13.29 5.01
C PHE A 261 23.02 13.92 3.85
N ARG A 262 22.36 14.26 2.72
CA ARG A 262 22.97 14.88 1.54
C ARG A 262 23.91 16.04 1.87
N HIS A 263 23.55 16.86 2.85
CA HIS A 263 24.33 18.02 3.29
C HIS A 263 25.39 17.72 4.37
N SER A 264 25.28 16.60 5.09
CA SER A 264 26.22 16.24 6.17
C SER A 264 27.40 15.38 5.68
N PHE A 265 27.23 14.64 4.58
CA PHE A 265 28.27 13.77 4.01
C PHE A 265 28.42 13.97 2.48
N PRO A 266 29.03 15.09 2.04
CA PRO A 266 29.08 15.47 0.62
C PRO A 266 29.83 14.47 -0.27
N LEU A 267 30.79 13.71 0.27
CA LEU A 267 31.47 12.65 -0.48
C LEU A 267 30.53 11.48 -0.82
N PHE A 268 29.60 11.16 0.09
CA PHE A 268 28.61 10.10 -0.09
C PHE A 268 27.51 10.55 -1.07
N ALA A 269 27.08 11.80 -0.97
CA ALA A 269 26.16 12.42 -1.92
C ALA A 269 26.74 12.49 -3.35
N LYS A 270 28.06 12.66 -3.52
CA LYS A 270 28.69 12.68 -4.84
C LYS A 270 28.73 11.31 -5.53
N ILE A 271 28.79 10.22 -4.76
CA ILE A 271 28.79 8.84 -5.29
C ILE A 271 27.36 8.41 -5.68
N VAL A 272 26.36 8.87 -4.93
CA VAL A 272 24.94 8.50 -5.14
C VAL A 272 24.18 9.52 -6.01
N GLY A 273 24.67 10.76 -6.09
CA GLY A 273 24.00 11.89 -6.75
C GLY A 273 23.85 11.74 -8.26
N ASP A 274 24.70 10.95 -8.92
CA ASP A 274 24.53 10.61 -10.34
C ASP A 274 23.26 9.76 -10.59
N GLN A 275 22.74 9.09 -9.56
CA GLN A 275 21.53 8.26 -9.62
C GLN A 275 20.27 9.00 -9.16
N VAL A 276 20.40 10.00 -8.28
CA VAL A 276 19.31 10.84 -7.77
C VAL A 276 19.72 12.32 -7.90
N PRO A 277 19.52 12.91 -9.09
CA PRO A 277 19.96 14.28 -9.38
C PRO A 277 19.34 15.30 -8.43
N GLU A 278 18.07 15.10 -8.11
CA GLU A 278 17.23 15.98 -7.29
C GLU A 278 16.41 15.14 -6.31
N ASP A 279 16.17 15.68 -5.12
CA ASP A 279 15.44 14.99 -4.07
C ASP A 279 13.95 15.37 -4.15
N PHE A 280 13.05 14.39 -4.03
CA PHE A 280 11.64 14.65 -3.84
C PHE A 280 11.35 15.13 -2.40
N ASP A 281 10.36 15.99 -2.27
CA ASP A 281 9.77 16.39 -1.00
C ASP A 281 8.69 15.39 -0.56
N ALA A 282 8.55 15.21 0.76
CA ALA A 282 7.55 14.32 1.34
C ALA A 282 6.21 15.03 1.53
N GLY A 283 5.12 14.35 1.19
CA GLY A 283 3.78 14.78 1.56
C GLY A 283 3.55 14.73 3.08
N VAL A 284 2.69 15.59 3.59
CA VAL A 284 2.37 15.68 5.04
C VAL A 284 1.10 14.95 5.43
N ASP A 285 0.17 14.75 4.49
CA ASP A 285 -1.15 14.18 4.74
C ASP A 285 -1.36 12.85 4.01
N PHE A 286 -1.94 11.88 4.71
CA PHE A 286 -2.40 10.62 4.13
C PHE A 286 -3.73 10.76 3.35
N ARG A 287 -4.27 11.97 3.27
CA ARG A 287 -5.58 12.28 2.66
C ARG A 287 -5.40 13.11 1.41
N ARG A 288 -6.38 13.05 0.51
CA ARG A 288 -6.43 13.88 -0.69
C ARG A 288 -6.62 15.33 -0.29
N THR A 289 -5.80 16.21 -0.85
CA THR A 289 -5.96 17.65 -0.74
C THR A 289 -6.46 18.20 -2.07
N ASP A 290 -7.26 19.27 -2.00
CA ASP A 290 -7.51 20.07 -3.20
C ASP A 290 -6.16 20.63 -3.67
N PRO A 291 -5.82 20.52 -4.96
CA PRO A 291 -4.61 21.12 -5.49
C PRO A 291 -4.66 22.63 -5.25
N PRO A 292 -3.51 23.28 -4.98
CA PRO A 292 -3.41 24.72 -4.86
C PRO A 292 -3.57 25.37 -6.24
N ILE A 293 -4.77 25.29 -6.82
CA ILE A 293 -5.08 25.94 -8.08
C ILE A 293 -5.16 27.44 -7.80
N CYS A 294 -4.07 28.12 -8.13
CA CYS A 294 -3.91 29.57 -8.03
C CYS A 294 -5.15 30.29 -8.62
N SER A 295 -5.65 31.31 -7.91
CA SER A 295 -6.96 31.98 -8.14
C SER A 295 -7.25 32.46 -9.57
N ALA A 296 -6.24 32.56 -10.43
CA ALA A 296 -6.39 32.81 -11.86
C ALA A 296 -7.01 31.64 -12.64
N ARG A 297 -6.75 30.38 -12.24
CA ARG A 297 -7.22 29.16 -12.91
C ARG A 297 -8.65 28.74 -12.52
N ARG A 298 -9.17 29.19 -11.37
CA ARG A 298 -10.62 29.09 -11.05
C ARG A 298 -11.50 29.78 -12.11
N ARG A 299 -10.98 30.79 -12.82
CA ARG A 299 -11.72 31.45 -13.91
C ARG A 299 -11.92 30.56 -15.13
N PHE A 300 -11.01 29.61 -15.40
CA PHE A 300 -11.09 28.75 -16.58
C PHE A 300 -12.08 27.60 -16.39
N PHE A 301 -12.11 26.98 -15.21
CA PHE A 301 -13.15 25.99 -14.86
C PHE A 301 -14.55 26.65 -14.89
N CYS A 302 -14.65 27.87 -14.34
CA CYS A 302 -15.88 28.67 -14.37
C CYS A 302 -16.29 29.10 -15.81
N GLN A 303 -15.33 29.46 -16.68
CA GLN A 303 -15.60 29.79 -18.08
C GLN A 303 -16.07 28.58 -18.90
N ARG A 304 -15.54 27.38 -18.64
CA ARG A 304 -15.97 26.14 -19.31
C ARG A 304 -17.40 25.75 -18.88
N HIS A 305 -17.72 25.93 -17.60
CA HIS A 305 -19.08 25.74 -17.07
C HIS A 305 -20.09 26.77 -17.64
N GLN A 306 -19.69 28.04 -17.76
CA GLN A 306 -20.53 29.07 -18.40
C GLN A 306 -20.76 28.79 -19.89
N ARG A 307 -19.76 28.29 -20.63
CA ARG A 307 -19.93 27.93 -22.05
C ARG A 307 -20.86 26.72 -22.24
N ARG A 308 -20.87 25.74 -21.33
CA ARG A 308 -21.85 24.63 -21.34
C ARG A 308 -23.26 25.10 -21.01
N LEU A 309 -23.45 25.94 -19.98
CA LEU A 309 -24.76 26.51 -19.62
C LEU A 309 -25.37 27.36 -20.75
N VAL A 310 -24.56 28.18 -21.44
CA VAL A 310 -25.02 29.01 -22.57
C VAL A 310 -25.37 28.14 -23.80
N SER A 311 -24.71 27.01 -24.02
CA SER A 311 -25.05 26.10 -25.12
C SER A 311 -26.30 25.24 -24.84
N THR A 312 -26.59 24.93 -23.55
CA THR A 312 -27.83 24.24 -23.16
C THR A 312 -29.03 25.19 -23.19
N LEU A 313 -28.87 26.43 -22.72
CA LEU A 313 -29.90 27.47 -22.80
C LEU A 313 -30.16 27.94 -24.24
N GLY A 314 -29.14 27.98 -25.10
CA GLY A 314 -29.28 28.28 -26.53
C GLY A 314 -30.04 27.20 -27.32
N ARG A 315 -30.01 25.93 -26.87
CA ARG A 315 -30.81 24.84 -27.45
C ARG A 315 -32.26 24.84 -26.96
N PHE A 316 -32.53 25.27 -25.73
CA PHE A 316 -33.90 25.45 -25.23
C PHE A 316 -34.62 26.66 -25.85
N ALA A 317 -33.89 27.72 -26.21
CA ALA A 317 -34.46 28.89 -26.89
C ALA A 317 -34.78 28.68 -28.39
N SER A 318 -34.34 27.58 -28.99
CA SER A 318 -34.65 27.20 -30.38
C SER A 318 -35.96 26.38 -30.49
N ALA A 319 -36.42 25.77 -29.38
CA ALA A 319 -37.60 24.90 -29.35
C ALA A 319 -38.88 25.58 -28.83
N SER A 320 -38.83 26.86 -28.47
CA SER A 320 -40.01 27.63 -28.06
C SER A 320 -40.03 28.99 -28.74
N GLY A 321 -41.01 29.17 -29.62
CA GLY A 321 -41.22 30.45 -30.32
C GLY A 321 -41.57 31.58 -29.34
N GLN A 322 -41.16 32.79 -29.72
CA GLN A 322 -41.50 34.10 -29.17
C GLN A 322 -40.79 34.54 -27.86
N ARG A 323 -39.85 35.48 -27.98
CA ARG A 323 -40.02 36.94 -27.73
C ARG A 323 -38.63 37.59 -27.60
N ARG A 324 -38.47 38.75 -28.24
CA ARG A 324 -37.27 39.60 -28.18
C ARG A 324 -36.98 40.01 -26.72
N PHE A 325 -35.77 39.76 -26.24
CA PHE A 325 -35.17 40.55 -25.16
C PHE A 325 -33.79 41.06 -25.60
N SER A 326 -33.69 42.38 -25.66
CA SER A 326 -32.45 43.14 -25.89
C SER A 326 -31.73 43.27 -24.55
N MET A 327 -30.48 42.81 -24.46
CA MET A 327 -29.56 43.26 -23.41
C MET A 327 -28.25 43.77 -24.03
N ARG A 328 -28.04 45.08 -23.81
CA ARG A 328 -26.84 45.84 -24.14
C ARG A 328 -25.61 45.29 -23.40
N ARG A 329 -24.49 45.16 -24.10
CA ARG A 329 -23.15 45.07 -23.51
C ARG A 329 -22.73 46.41 -22.92
N LYS A 330 -22.20 46.43 -21.69
CA LYS A 330 -21.27 47.48 -21.20
C LYS A 330 -20.19 46.86 -20.28
N PRO A 331 -19.00 47.49 -20.20
CA PRO A 331 -17.72 46.81 -19.98
C PRO A 331 -17.28 46.74 -18.51
N ALA A 332 -16.20 45.98 -18.31
CA ALA A 332 -15.54 45.67 -17.04
C ALA A 332 -15.19 46.90 -16.18
N ALA A 333 -15.36 46.75 -14.86
CA ALA A 333 -14.76 47.62 -13.84
C ALA A 333 -14.08 46.75 -12.78
N ASN A 334 -12.81 47.08 -12.52
CA ASN A 334 -11.99 46.56 -11.42
C ASN A 334 -12.54 47.04 -10.08
N GLY A 335 -12.46 46.20 -9.04
CA GLY A 335 -12.62 46.65 -7.66
C GLY A 335 -13.14 45.56 -6.71
N ALA A 336 -12.24 45.14 -5.81
CA ALA A 336 -12.42 44.38 -4.58
C ALA A 336 -13.86 44.02 -4.12
N CYS A 337 -14.11 42.74 -3.84
CA CYS A 337 -15.14 42.36 -2.86
C CYS A 337 -14.92 40.96 -2.28
N GLY A 338 -14.74 40.91 -0.95
CA GLY A 338 -15.40 39.97 -0.04
C GLY A 338 -15.10 38.48 -0.14
N GLN A 339 -14.42 37.95 0.89
CA GLN A 339 -14.58 36.57 1.32
C GLN A 339 -16.06 36.27 1.56
N HIS A 340 -16.70 35.54 0.64
CA HIS A 340 -17.96 34.86 0.93
C HIS A 340 -17.80 33.36 0.74
N ARG A 341 -17.80 32.66 1.89
CA ARG A 341 -18.07 31.23 2.00
C ARG A 341 -19.46 30.97 1.40
N CYS A 342 -19.54 30.19 0.33
CA CYS A 342 -20.79 29.55 -0.09
C CYS A 342 -20.93 28.21 0.64
N HIS A 343 -21.69 28.23 1.72
CA HIS A 343 -22.47 27.09 2.18
C HIS A 343 -23.69 26.94 1.26
N MET A 344 -23.87 25.78 0.62
CA MET A 344 -25.14 25.27 0.09
C MET A 344 -24.86 23.90 -0.51
N PHE A 345 -25.67 22.85 -0.37
CA PHE A 345 -26.72 22.42 0.55
C PHE A 345 -26.96 20.96 0.07
N ARG A 346 -26.98 20.01 1.00
CA ARG A 346 -27.35 18.56 0.90
C ARG A 346 -27.25 17.83 -0.44
#